data_AF-A0A2V8N6S9-F1
#
_entry.id   AF-A0A2V8N6S9-F1
#
_cell.length_a   1.000
_cell.length_b   1.000
_cell.length_c   1.000
_cell.angle_alpha   90.00
_cell.angle_beta   90.00
_cell.angle_gamma   90.00
#
_symmetry.space_group_name_H-M   'P 1'
#
loop_
_entity.id
_entity.type
_entity.pdbx_description
1 polymer ?
#
loop_
_entity_poly.entity_id
_entity_poly.type
_entity_poly.pdbx_seq_one_letter_code
_entity_poly.pdbx_strand_id
1 'polypeptide(L)'
;MVPTIINAFGIGIQFFTLEYIRNMKKKKHPSKESIKGSSKLGGNKSNSKREITTGFYALAFIDVLSQRDKLSQITAIPHSNEQKEIFLEQWRETFGVIDEYRTMFGKFFDTFATYKPPKVSQLNSEQAEMLERLMKSEVKKQGFSDSMIYYVPLMERSDRLNISSIHNLLLGCAGTFLIGLAEKIICRGGIDVGIAGEFFRGEIYGPALYQAYHLESERAQFPRIVVGDEFCKYLVSEMNWPGNSIGTMYRRMWAKECADWIMTDVDGTQILDYAGPITKKVFPSLQNSVDLALNFAYEEWEKFRMQGDVKLAGRYYMLWNYLATRREQVWK
;
A
#
# COMPACT_ATOMS: atom_id res chain seq x y z
N MET A 1 -22.74 -17.43 8.21
CA MET A 1 -21.31 -17.79 8.15
C MET A 1 -20.49 -16.71 7.42
N VAL A 2 -20.76 -16.43 6.14
CA VAL A 2 -20.07 -15.38 5.35
C VAL A 2 -20.20 -13.95 5.95
N PRO A 3 -21.38 -13.46 6.37
CA PRO A 3 -21.52 -12.13 6.96
C PRO A 3 -20.80 -11.98 8.32
N THR A 4 -20.73 -13.08 9.09
CA THR A 4 -20.12 -13.13 10.42
C THR A 4 -18.60 -13.00 10.34
N ILE A 5 -17.99 -13.53 9.28
CA ILE A 5 -16.54 -13.46 9.04
C ILE A 5 -16.16 -12.05 8.56
N ILE A 6 -16.94 -11.43 7.66
CA ILE A 6 -16.73 -10.04 7.23
C ILE A 6 -16.80 -9.07 8.43
N ASN A 7 -17.76 -9.24 9.34
CA ASN A 7 -17.85 -8.45 10.58
C ASN A 7 -16.65 -8.69 11.51
N ALA A 8 -16.19 -9.93 11.64
CA ALA A 8 -15.02 -10.27 12.44
C ALA A 8 -13.73 -9.63 11.92
N PHE A 9 -13.56 -9.51 10.60
CA PHE A 9 -12.44 -8.82 9.97
C PHE A 9 -12.48 -7.31 10.20
N GLY A 10 -13.66 -6.68 10.07
CA GLY A 10 -13.84 -5.26 10.37
C GLY A 10 -13.36 -4.90 11.80
N ILE A 11 -13.60 -5.78 12.78
CA ILE A 11 -13.18 -5.59 14.17
C ILE A 11 -11.65 -5.60 14.31
N GLY A 12 -10.94 -6.56 13.70
CA GLY A 12 -9.47 -6.65 13.79
C GLY A 12 -8.75 -5.43 13.18
N ILE A 13 -9.30 -4.91 12.09
CA ILE A 13 -8.74 -3.74 11.37
C ILE A 13 -9.05 -2.44 12.12
N GLN A 14 -10.21 -2.37 12.78
CA GLN A 14 -10.57 -1.26 13.65
C GLN A 14 -9.62 -1.17 14.86
N PHE A 15 -9.21 -2.31 15.45
CA PHE A 15 -8.19 -2.34 16.51
C PHE A 15 -6.82 -1.81 16.06
N PHE A 16 -6.34 -2.22 14.87
CA PHE A 16 -5.09 -1.70 14.31
C PHE A 16 -5.12 -0.19 14.11
N THR A 17 -6.19 0.30 13.49
CA THR A 17 -6.33 1.73 13.17
C THR A 17 -6.44 2.56 14.44
N LEU A 18 -7.12 2.05 15.47
CA LEU A 18 -7.16 2.69 16.79
C LEU A 18 -5.80 2.67 17.50
N GLU A 19 -5.03 1.58 17.46
CA GLU A 19 -3.68 1.51 18.02
C GLU A 19 -2.70 2.43 17.27
N TYR A 20 -2.73 2.45 15.94
CA TYR A 20 -1.92 3.34 15.12
C TYR A 20 -2.25 4.82 15.41
N ILE A 21 -3.53 5.20 15.41
CA ILE A 21 -3.97 6.57 15.77
C ILE A 21 -3.62 6.90 17.23
N ARG A 22 -3.72 5.94 18.16
CA ARG A 22 -3.34 6.13 19.56
C ARG A 22 -1.83 6.34 19.72
N ASN A 23 -1.02 5.69 18.88
CA ASN A 23 0.43 5.87 18.83
C ASN A 23 0.81 7.20 18.12
N MET A 24 0.02 7.66 17.14
CA MET A 24 0.15 8.98 16.53
C MET A 24 -0.03 10.10 17.57
N LYS A 25 -1.03 9.99 18.45
CA LYS A 25 -1.25 10.95 19.55
C LYS A 25 -0.17 10.96 20.63
N LYS A 26 0.75 9.98 20.62
CA LYS A 26 1.82 9.82 21.62
C LYS A 26 3.21 10.25 21.14
N LYS A 27 3.38 10.72 19.90
CA LYS A 27 4.68 11.22 19.42
C LYS A 27 5.05 12.55 20.11
N LYS A 28 5.66 12.45 21.30
CA LYS A 28 6.81 13.30 21.65
C LYS A 28 8.05 12.68 21.00
N HIS A 29 8.84 13.51 20.33
CA HIS A 29 10.06 13.12 19.63
C HIS A 29 10.90 12.10 20.42
N PRO A 30 11.30 10.95 19.83
CA PRO A 30 12.26 10.08 20.46
C PRO A 30 13.63 10.78 20.50
N SER A 31 14.12 10.96 21.71
CA SER A 31 15.46 11.41 22.04
C SER A 31 16.52 10.39 21.61
N LYS A 32 17.64 10.93 21.11
CA LYS A 32 18.96 10.33 20.86
C LYS A 32 19.16 8.89 21.39
N GLU A 33 19.13 7.92 20.47
CA GLU A 33 19.86 6.67 20.63
C GLU A 33 20.83 6.47 19.46
N SER A 34 22.00 5.95 19.81
CA SER A 34 23.22 5.96 19.00
C SER A 34 23.20 4.84 17.95
N ILE A 35 23.45 5.23 16.70
CA ILE A 35 23.69 4.29 15.60
C ILE A 35 25.07 3.67 15.82
N LYS A 36 25.12 2.41 16.28
CA LYS A 36 26.33 1.58 16.27
C LYS A 36 26.39 0.80 14.97
N GLY A 37 27.33 1.16 14.10
CA GLY A 37 27.68 0.38 12.92
C GLY A 37 28.41 -0.90 13.29
N SER A 38 27.99 -2.03 12.71
CA SER A 38 28.75 -3.27 12.70
C SER A 38 28.85 -3.80 11.27
N SER A 39 29.99 -3.52 10.64
CA SER A 39 30.42 -4.15 9.39
C SER A 39 31.00 -5.52 9.69
N LYS A 40 30.37 -6.59 9.21
CA LYS A 40 31.04 -7.87 8.96
C LYS A 40 30.62 -8.42 7.60
N LEU A 41 31.46 -8.12 6.61
CA LEU A 41 31.52 -8.81 5.33
C LEU A 41 32.07 -10.22 5.57
N GLY A 42 31.19 -11.21 5.54
CA GLY A 42 31.54 -12.63 5.53
C GLY A 42 31.01 -13.25 4.25
N GLY A 43 31.84 -13.30 3.21
CA GLY A 43 31.53 -14.05 2.00
C GLY A 43 31.55 -15.53 2.30
N ASN A 44 30.47 -16.22 1.97
CA ASN A 44 30.50 -17.67 1.81
C ASN A 44 29.74 -18.05 0.53
N LYS A 45 30.51 -18.49 -0.47
CA LYS A 45 30.01 -19.08 -1.72
C LYS A 45 29.40 -20.45 -1.40
N SER A 46 28.08 -20.52 -1.21
CA SER A 46 27.36 -21.79 -1.34
C SER A 46 26.71 -21.83 -2.72
N ASN A 47 27.22 -22.73 -3.58
CA ASN A 47 26.74 -22.96 -4.93
C ASN A 47 25.44 -23.81 -4.91
N SER A 48 24.41 -23.34 -4.19
CA SER A 48 23.06 -23.89 -4.35
C SER A 48 22.48 -23.27 -5.62
N LYS A 49 22.05 -24.12 -6.56
CA LYS A 49 21.36 -23.72 -7.77
C LYS A 49 20.15 -22.86 -7.33
N ARG A 50 20.22 -21.54 -7.53
CA ARG A 50 19.16 -20.63 -7.08
C ARG A 50 17.87 -21.07 -7.76
N GLU A 51 16.88 -21.43 -6.95
CA GLU A 51 15.56 -21.80 -7.44
C GLU A 51 14.85 -20.52 -7.89
N ILE A 52 14.98 -20.23 -9.19
CA ILE A 52 14.30 -19.10 -9.81
C ILE A 52 12.81 -19.46 -9.86
N THR A 53 12.00 -18.72 -9.11
CA THR A 53 10.55 -18.86 -9.17
C THR A 53 10.00 -17.87 -10.18
N THR A 54 9.33 -18.36 -11.21
CA THR A 54 8.58 -17.52 -12.17
C THR A 54 7.10 -17.86 -12.06
N GLY A 55 6.25 -16.88 -12.34
CA GLY A 55 4.82 -17.08 -12.20
C GLY A 55 4.01 -15.85 -12.56
N PHE A 56 2.72 -15.94 -12.25
CA PHE A 56 1.79 -14.82 -12.33
C PHE A 56 1.74 -14.11 -10.98
N TYR A 57 1.81 -12.78 -10.98
CA TYR A 57 1.89 -11.95 -9.78
C TYR A 57 0.96 -10.75 -9.89
N ALA A 58 0.39 -10.31 -8.76
CA ALA A 58 -0.13 -8.96 -8.60
C ALA A 58 0.98 -8.09 -8.00
N LEU A 59 1.14 -6.86 -8.49
CA LEU A 59 2.13 -5.92 -7.99
C LEU A 59 1.52 -4.55 -7.76
N ALA A 60 1.95 -3.90 -6.68
CA ALA A 60 1.82 -2.47 -6.48
C ALA A 60 3.21 -1.84 -6.52
N PHE A 61 3.42 -0.89 -7.44
CA PHE A 61 4.58 -0.01 -7.46
C PHE A 61 4.14 1.34 -6.89
N ILE A 62 4.78 1.79 -5.82
CA ILE A 62 4.48 3.06 -5.14
C ILE A 62 5.76 3.89 -5.10
N ASP A 63 5.69 5.15 -5.52
CA ASP A 63 6.82 6.08 -5.54
C ASP A 63 6.53 7.30 -4.65
N VAL A 64 7.47 7.65 -3.77
CA VAL A 64 7.38 8.85 -2.94
C VAL A 64 7.92 10.04 -3.72
N LEU A 65 7.06 11.02 -3.97
CA LEU A 65 7.44 12.22 -4.74
C LEU A 65 8.35 13.16 -3.95
N SER A 66 9.01 14.05 -4.70
CA SER A 66 9.83 15.16 -4.19
C SER A 66 11.08 14.72 -3.41
N GLN A 67 11.49 13.46 -3.50
CA GLN A 67 12.72 12.96 -2.86
C GLN A 67 13.97 13.36 -3.63
N ARG A 68 13.93 13.28 -4.97
CA ARG A 68 15.06 13.64 -5.84
C ARG A 68 15.60 15.04 -5.60
N ASP A 69 14.73 16.04 -5.56
CA ASP A 69 15.15 17.44 -5.41
C ASP A 69 15.81 17.67 -4.05
N LYS A 70 15.27 17.06 -2.99
CA LYS A 70 15.85 17.11 -1.64
C LYS A 70 17.19 16.40 -1.57
N LEU A 71 17.32 15.21 -2.14
CA LEU A 71 18.58 14.46 -2.19
C LEU A 71 19.66 15.20 -2.98
N SER A 72 19.29 15.94 -4.03
CA SER A 72 20.24 16.71 -4.84
C SER A 72 20.93 17.84 -4.06
N GLN A 73 20.34 18.28 -2.95
CA GLN A 73 20.92 19.32 -2.09
C GLN A 73 22.01 18.76 -1.16
N ILE A 74 22.10 17.44 -1.00
CA ILE A 74 23.10 16.78 -0.15
C ILE A 74 24.34 16.48 -1.00
N THR A 75 25.27 17.43 -1.07
CA THR A 75 26.44 17.35 -1.97
C THR A 75 27.75 17.00 -1.27
N ALA A 76 27.80 17.09 0.07
CA ALA A 76 29.03 16.92 0.83
C ALA A 76 28.78 16.26 2.20
N ILE A 77 29.82 15.61 2.72
CA ILE A 77 29.85 15.10 4.08
C ILE A 77 30.14 16.28 5.02
N PRO A 78 29.38 16.47 6.13
CA PRO A 78 29.58 17.60 7.02
C PRO A 78 30.92 17.50 7.76
N HIS A 79 31.63 18.63 7.89
CA HIS A 79 32.93 18.74 8.58
C HIS A 79 32.86 19.53 9.89
N SER A 80 31.75 20.24 10.15
CA SER A 80 31.48 20.92 11.42
C SER A 80 30.22 20.39 12.10
N ASN A 81 30.04 20.71 13.39
CA ASN A 81 28.85 20.31 14.14
C ASN A 81 27.57 20.97 13.60
N GLU A 82 27.62 22.25 13.20
CA GLU A 82 26.49 22.95 12.59
C GLU A 82 26.12 22.34 11.23
N GLN A 83 27.11 22.04 10.39
CA GLN A 83 26.88 21.34 9.12
C GLN A 83 26.28 19.95 9.36
N LYS A 84 26.66 19.28 10.43
CA LYS A 84 26.13 17.97 10.80
C LYS A 84 24.65 18.04 11.19
N GLU A 85 24.23 19.10 11.88
CA GLU A 85 22.81 19.28 12.23
C GLU A 85 21.95 19.51 10.99
N ILE A 86 22.38 20.41 10.09
CA ILE A 86 21.72 20.67 8.80
C ILE A 86 21.66 19.39 7.96
N PHE A 87 22.78 18.66 7.87
CA PHE A 87 22.84 17.39 7.14
C PHE A 87 21.86 16.35 7.72
N LEU A 88 21.79 16.21 9.04
CA LEU A 88 20.86 15.26 9.69
C LEU A 88 19.40 15.67 9.49
N GLU A 89 19.09 16.96 9.44
CA GLU A 89 17.75 17.47 9.12
C GLU A 89 17.36 17.10 7.68
N GLN A 90 18.23 17.37 6.70
CA GLN A 90 18.01 17.00 5.29
C GLN A 90 17.84 15.48 5.09
N TRP A 91 18.60 14.66 5.83
CA TRP A 91 18.43 13.19 5.81
C TRP A 91 17.11 12.73 6.44
N ARG A 92 16.64 13.40 7.49
CA ARG A 92 15.32 13.10 8.08
C ARG A 92 14.18 13.46 7.14
N GLU A 93 14.30 14.55 6.41
CA GLU A 93 13.31 15.00 5.42
C GLU A 93 13.26 14.15 4.14
N THR A 94 14.25 13.27 3.95
CA THR A 94 14.36 12.34 2.82
C THR A 94 14.15 10.89 3.27
N PHE A 95 15.22 10.25 3.72
CA PHE A 95 15.20 8.85 4.17
C PHE A 95 14.20 8.63 5.32
N GLY A 96 14.06 9.60 6.24
CA GLY A 96 13.08 9.49 7.33
C GLY A 96 11.64 9.35 6.84
N VAL A 97 11.27 10.06 5.77
CA VAL A 97 9.94 9.97 5.15
C VAL A 97 9.73 8.60 4.51
N ILE A 98 10.74 8.08 3.80
CA ILE A 98 10.68 6.75 3.17
C ILE A 98 10.58 5.66 4.22
N ASP A 99 11.38 5.74 5.29
CA ASP A 99 11.36 4.79 6.41
C ASP A 99 10.03 4.81 7.16
N GLU A 100 9.46 6.00 7.41
CA GLU A 100 8.15 6.17 8.02
C GLU A 100 7.05 5.53 7.16
N TYR A 101 7.02 5.82 5.86
CA TYR A 101 6.03 5.24 4.94
C TYR A 101 6.16 3.71 4.85
N ARG A 102 7.39 3.19 4.72
CA ARG A 102 7.67 1.74 4.71
C ARG A 102 7.27 1.08 6.02
N THR A 103 7.53 1.72 7.16
CA THR A 103 7.15 1.24 8.49
C THR A 103 5.64 1.20 8.65
N MET A 104 4.93 2.23 8.19
CA MET A 104 3.46 2.26 8.18
C MET A 104 2.90 1.08 7.39
N PHE A 105 3.43 0.84 6.19
CA PHE A 105 3.01 -0.28 5.34
C PHE A 105 3.34 -1.64 5.96
N GLY A 106 4.53 -1.80 6.56
CA GLY A 106 4.93 -3.02 7.26
C GLY A 106 3.98 -3.38 8.39
N LYS A 107 3.60 -2.40 9.21
CA LYS A 107 2.67 -2.57 10.33
C LYS A 107 1.29 -3.07 9.89
N PHE A 108 0.79 -2.61 8.73
CA PHE A 108 -0.44 -3.15 8.16
C PHE A 108 -0.29 -4.66 7.91
N PHE A 109 0.73 -5.09 7.17
CA PHE A 109 0.91 -6.51 6.86
C PHE A 109 1.20 -7.38 8.06
N ASP A 110 1.99 -6.92 9.03
CA ASP A 110 2.28 -7.68 10.24
C ASP A 110 1.00 -7.97 11.03
N THR A 111 0.06 -7.03 11.03
CA THR A 111 -1.24 -7.19 11.68
C THR A 111 -2.11 -8.22 10.99
N PHE A 112 -2.11 -8.28 9.66
CA PHE A 112 -2.85 -9.32 8.92
C PHE A 112 -2.18 -10.68 8.97
N ALA A 113 -0.85 -10.74 8.93
CA ALA A 113 -0.11 -11.99 9.04
C ALA A 113 -0.33 -12.68 10.39
N THR A 114 -0.64 -11.90 11.43
CA THR A 114 -0.89 -12.40 12.80
C THR A 114 -2.38 -12.48 13.16
N TYR A 115 -3.27 -12.02 12.29
CA TYR A 115 -4.71 -12.04 12.53
C TYR A 115 -5.25 -13.47 12.55
N LYS A 116 -5.85 -13.85 13.68
CA LYS A 116 -6.64 -15.07 13.79
C LYS A 116 -8.11 -14.69 13.77
N PRO A 117 -8.95 -15.31 12.92
CA PRO A 117 -10.37 -15.06 12.95
C PRO A 117 -10.90 -15.36 14.37
N PRO A 118 -11.74 -14.51 14.97
CA PRO A 118 -12.37 -14.80 16.24
C PRO A 118 -13.10 -16.14 16.14
N LYS A 119 -13.08 -16.91 17.23
CA LYS A 119 -13.78 -18.20 17.30
C LYS A 119 -15.26 -17.98 17.02
N VAL A 120 -15.68 -18.27 15.80
CA VAL A 120 -17.08 -18.24 15.42
C VAL A 120 -17.70 -19.47 16.05
N SER A 121 -18.59 -19.28 17.04
CA SER A 121 -19.22 -20.35 17.82
C SER A 121 -20.00 -21.39 16.99
N GLN A 122 -20.14 -21.16 15.68
CA GLN A 122 -20.86 -21.99 14.72
C GLN A 122 -19.94 -22.78 13.76
N LEU A 123 -18.62 -22.60 13.83
CA LEU A 123 -17.68 -23.37 12.98
C LEU A 123 -17.19 -24.61 13.74
N ASN A 124 -17.24 -25.76 13.08
CA ASN A 124 -16.53 -26.94 13.56
C ASN A 124 -15.01 -26.80 13.33
N SER A 125 -14.20 -27.68 13.93
CA SER A 125 -12.73 -27.59 13.85
C SER A 125 -12.20 -27.60 12.41
N GLU A 126 -12.79 -28.41 11.53
CA GLU A 126 -12.41 -28.53 10.12
C GLU A 126 -12.71 -27.25 9.33
N GLN A 127 -13.88 -26.65 9.56
CA GLN A 127 -14.27 -25.38 8.94
C GLN A 127 -13.43 -24.21 9.43
N ALA A 128 -13.05 -24.21 10.72
CA ALA A 128 -12.16 -23.21 11.28
C ALA A 128 -10.75 -23.30 10.70
N GLU A 129 -10.20 -24.50 10.56
CA GLU A 129 -8.89 -24.73 9.94
C GLU A 129 -8.89 -24.38 8.44
N MET A 130 -9.96 -24.75 7.73
CA MET A 130 -10.16 -24.33 6.34
C MET A 130 -10.21 -22.80 6.23
N LEU A 131 -10.96 -22.12 7.09
CA LEU A 131 -11.04 -20.66 7.09
C LEU A 131 -9.67 -20.02 7.35
N GLU A 132 -8.92 -20.49 8.35
CA GLU A 132 -7.57 -19.99 8.66
C GLU A 132 -6.63 -20.15 7.45
N ARG A 133 -6.71 -21.28 6.74
CA ARG A 133 -5.96 -21.51 5.49
C ARG A 133 -6.35 -20.55 4.38
N LEU A 134 -7.64 -20.36 4.13
CA LEU A 134 -8.14 -19.45 3.08
C LEU A 134 -7.78 -17.99 3.36
N MET A 135 -7.61 -17.62 4.63
CA MET A 135 -7.27 -16.27 5.07
C MET A 135 -5.77 -15.99 5.10
N LYS A 136 -4.93 -17.02 4.97
CA LYS A 136 -3.48 -16.84 4.97
C LYS A 136 -3.06 -15.96 3.81
N SER A 137 -2.40 -14.85 4.14
CA SER A 137 -1.96 -13.84 3.19
C SER A 137 -0.44 -13.84 3.06
N GLU A 138 0.06 -13.73 1.84
CA GLU A 138 1.48 -13.53 1.55
C GLU A 138 1.64 -12.33 0.64
N VAL A 139 1.99 -11.18 1.23
CA VAL A 139 2.43 -10.01 0.48
C VAL A 139 3.91 -9.80 0.75
N LYS A 140 4.69 -9.88 -0.32
CA LYS A 140 6.13 -9.66 -0.30
C LYS A 140 6.44 -8.20 -0.59
N LYS A 141 7.60 -7.74 -0.16
CA LYS A 141 8.05 -6.36 -0.32
C LYS A 141 9.47 -6.30 -0.86
N GLN A 142 9.71 -5.32 -1.72
CA GLN A 142 11.01 -4.92 -2.23
C GLN A 142 11.07 -3.39 -2.18
N GLY A 143 12.22 -2.84 -1.79
CA GLY A 143 12.48 -1.41 -1.85
C GLY A 143 13.55 -1.11 -2.89
N PHE A 144 13.40 0.01 -3.60
CA PHE A 144 14.44 0.54 -4.48
C PHE A 144 14.39 2.06 -4.42
N SER A 145 15.47 2.70 -3.93
CA SER A 145 15.48 4.16 -3.72
C SER A 145 14.27 4.62 -2.85
N ASP A 146 13.50 5.56 -3.38
CA ASP A 146 12.25 6.16 -2.94
C ASP A 146 11.00 5.38 -3.35
N SER A 147 11.16 4.32 -4.14
CA SER A 147 10.08 3.42 -4.54
C SER A 147 9.93 2.22 -3.59
N MET A 148 8.69 1.76 -3.47
CA MET A 148 8.28 0.55 -2.77
C MET A 148 7.50 -0.34 -3.74
N ILE A 149 7.86 -1.62 -3.75
CA ILE A 149 7.25 -2.63 -4.58
C ILE A 149 6.64 -3.67 -3.65
N TYR A 150 5.34 -3.90 -3.76
CA TYR A 150 4.63 -4.95 -3.05
C TYR A 150 4.09 -5.96 -4.05
N TYR A 151 4.24 -7.25 -3.79
CA TYR A 151 3.86 -8.26 -4.75
C TYR A 151 3.30 -9.51 -4.11
N VAL A 152 2.36 -10.13 -4.82
CA VAL A 152 1.61 -11.31 -4.40
C VAL A 152 1.73 -12.38 -5.48
N PRO A 153 2.27 -13.58 -5.19
CA PRO A 153 2.22 -14.69 -6.12
C PRO A 153 0.78 -15.16 -6.30
N LEU A 154 0.32 -15.26 -7.55
CA LEU A 154 -1.05 -15.62 -7.91
C LEU A 154 -1.20 -17.07 -8.37
N MET A 155 -0.10 -17.78 -8.64
CA MET A 155 -0.15 -19.21 -8.92
C MET A 155 -0.75 -19.97 -7.75
N GLU A 156 -1.78 -20.77 -8.03
CA GLU A 156 -2.51 -21.50 -7.01
C GLU A 156 -1.60 -22.46 -6.24
N ARG A 157 -1.70 -22.39 -4.91
CA ARG A 157 -1.16 -23.40 -4.00
C ARG A 157 -2.34 -24.02 -3.28
N SER A 158 -2.30 -25.34 -3.09
CA SER A 158 -3.39 -26.11 -2.47
C SER A 158 -3.72 -25.67 -1.03
N ASP A 159 -2.91 -24.81 -0.41
CA ASP A 159 -3.04 -24.36 0.97
C ASP A 159 -3.66 -22.97 1.17
N ARG A 160 -3.96 -22.19 0.12
CA ARG A 160 -4.38 -20.78 0.26
C ARG A 160 -5.19 -20.23 -0.93
N LEU A 161 -5.94 -19.14 -0.72
CA LEU A 161 -6.54 -18.35 -1.79
C LEU A 161 -5.76 -17.04 -2.00
N ASN A 162 -5.04 -16.91 -3.12
CA ASN A 162 -4.21 -15.72 -3.37
C ASN A 162 -5.02 -14.41 -3.47
N ILE A 163 -6.32 -14.49 -3.77
CA ILE A 163 -7.21 -13.33 -3.80
C ILE A 163 -7.34 -12.62 -2.43
N SER A 164 -7.18 -13.33 -1.30
CA SER A 164 -7.15 -12.69 0.02
C SER A 164 -5.87 -11.87 0.23
N SER A 165 -4.77 -12.29 -0.39
CA SER A 165 -3.51 -11.53 -0.41
C SER A 165 -3.62 -10.28 -1.28
N ILE A 166 -4.36 -10.35 -2.39
CA ILE A 166 -4.71 -9.17 -3.20
C ILE A 166 -5.54 -8.18 -2.37
N HIS A 167 -6.57 -8.67 -1.67
CA HIS A 167 -7.36 -7.81 -0.80
C HIS A 167 -6.48 -7.07 0.22
N ASN A 168 -5.54 -7.79 0.87
CA ASN A 168 -4.62 -7.17 1.82
C ASN A 168 -3.63 -6.19 1.19
N LEU A 169 -3.20 -6.44 -0.06
CA LEU A 169 -2.41 -5.50 -0.83
C LEU A 169 -3.19 -4.19 -1.07
N LEU A 170 -4.42 -4.28 -1.59
CA LEU A 170 -5.28 -3.11 -1.86
C LEU A 170 -5.56 -2.33 -0.57
N LEU A 171 -5.87 -3.05 0.50
CA LEU A 171 -6.13 -2.45 1.80
C LEU A 171 -4.90 -1.74 2.38
N GLY A 172 -3.72 -2.38 2.33
CA GLY A 172 -2.46 -1.77 2.75
C GLY A 172 -2.17 -0.50 1.93
N CYS A 173 -2.31 -0.58 0.60
CA CYS A 173 -2.18 0.57 -0.29
C CYS A 173 -3.15 1.70 0.10
N ALA A 174 -4.45 1.43 0.21
CA ALA A 174 -5.44 2.46 0.49
C ALA A 174 -5.22 3.16 1.84
N GLY A 175 -5.01 2.37 2.91
CA GLY A 175 -4.79 2.90 4.25
C GLY A 175 -3.51 3.74 4.35
N THR A 176 -2.39 3.21 3.84
CA THR A 176 -1.11 3.93 3.86
C THR A 176 -1.09 5.16 2.96
N PHE A 177 -1.76 5.11 1.82
CA PHE A 177 -1.83 6.26 0.92
C PHE A 177 -2.61 7.41 1.54
N LEU A 178 -3.77 7.12 2.14
CA LEU A 178 -4.59 8.13 2.81
C LEU A 178 -3.90 8.73 4.03
N ILE A 179 -3.29 7.90 4.89
CA ILE A 179 -2.55 8.37 6.06
C ILE A 179 -1.32 9.17 5.61
N GLY A 180 -0.58 8.69 4.61
CA GLY A 180 0.57 9.39 4.05
C GLY A 180 0.20 10.79 3.56
N LEU A 181 -0.89 10.93 2.79
CA LEU A 181 -1.37 12.25 2.36
C LEU A 181 -1.72 13.17 3.54
N ALA A 182 -2.34 12.64 4.59
CA ALA A 182 -2.64 13.41 5.81
C ALA A 182 -1.36 13.87 6.53
N GLU A 183 -0.28 13.12 6.41
CA GLU A 183 1.06 13.46 6.91
C GLU A 183 1.91 14.25 5.90
N LYS A 184 1.31 14.71 4.79
CA LYS A 184 1.98 15.44 3.69
C LYS A 184 3.08 14.62 2.99
N ILE A 185 2.99 13.29 3.08
CA ILE A 185 3.78 12.34 2.28
C ILE A 185 3.04 12.10 0.98
N ILE A 186 3.61 12.62 -0.11
CA ILE A 186 3.00 12.58 -1.42
C ILE A 186 3.54 11.35 -2.16
N CYS A 187 2.64 10.46 -2.56
CA CYS A 187 3.01 9.28 -3.35
C CYS A 187 2.22 9.23 -4.65
N ARG A 188 2.72 8.48 -5.62
CA ARG A 188 1.94 7.94 -6.74
C ARG A 188 2.09 6.44 -6.76
N GLY A 189 1.17 5.76 -7.43
CA GLY A 189 1.31 4.32 -7.61
C GLY A 189 0.62 3.77 -8.83
N GLY A 190 0.99 2.53 -9.13
CA GLY A 190 0.39 1.68 -10.15
C GLY A 190 0.23 0.26 -9.61
N ILE A 191 -0.94 -0.33 -9.85
CA ILE A 191 -1.26 -1.71 -9.51
C ILE A 191 -1.61 -2.46 -10.78
N ASP A 192 -0.94 -3.57 -11.03
CA ASP A 192 -1.30 -4.46 -12.13
C ASP A 192 -1.04 -5.93 -11.81
N VAL A 193 -1.46 -6.84 -12.69
CA VAL A 193 -1.05 -8.26 -12.68
C VAL A 193 -0.26 -8.63 -13.92
N GLY A 194 0.57 -9.67 -13.82
CA GLY A 194 1.28 -10.19 -14.98
C GLY A 194 2.31 -11.25 -14.64
N ILE A 195 3.09 -11.63 -15.66
CA ILE A 195 4.23 -12.53 -15.50
C ILE A 195 5.40 -11.78 -14.84
N ALA A 196 5.99 -12.39 -13.82
CA ALA A 196 7.24 -11.96 -13.20
C ALA A 196 7.98 -13.13 -12.58
N GLY A 197 9.19 -12.89 -12.04
CA GLY A 197 9.95 -13.89 -11.33
C GLY A 197 10.82 -13.30 -10.23
N GLU A 198 11.07 -14.12 -9.21
CA GLU A 198 11.97 -13.83 -8.10
C GLU A 198 13.36 -14.35 -8.44
N PHE A 199 14.09 -13.61 -9.27
CA PHE A 199 15.43 -13.98 -9.74
C PHE A 199 16.52 -13.73 -8.69
N PHE A 200 16.31 -12.75 -7.81
CA PHE A 200 17.17 -12.44 -6.68
C PHE A 200 16.37 -12.55 -5.38
N ARG A 201 17.06 -12.85 -4.27
CA ARG A 201 16.39 -13.06 -2.99
C ARG A 201 15.69 -11.76 -2.56
N GLY A 202 14.36 -11.80 -2.52
CA GLY A 202 13.54 -10.67 -2.11
C GLY A 202 13.25 -9.64 -3.20
N GLU A 203 13.64 -9.90 -4.46
CA GLU A 203 13.41 -9.00 -5.58
C GLU A 203 12.55 -9.66 -6.65
N ILE A 204 11.50 -8.96 -7.08
CA ILE A 204 10.66 -9.31 -8.19
C ILE A 204 11.16 -8.59 -9.45
N TYR A 205 11.19 -9.28 -10.57
CA TYR A 205 11.58 -8.71 -11.85
C TYR A 205 10.75 -9.32 -12.98
N GLY A 206 10.37 -8.51 -13.95
CA GLY A 206 9.66 -8.97 -15.14
C GLY A 206 8.59 -7.99 -15.62
N PRO A 207 7.86 -8.38 -16.68
CA PRO A 207 6.86 -7.52 -17.33
C PRO A 207 5.83 -6.93 -16.36
N ALA A 208 5.35 -7.70 -15.38
CA ALA A 208 4.35 -7.21 -14.44
C ALA A 208 4.84 -6.01 -13.59
N LEU A 209 6.13 -6.00 -13.21
CA LEU A 209 6.73 -4.87 -12.52
C LEU A 209 6.84 -3.65 -13.43
N TYR A 210 7.24 -3.86 -14.69
CA TYR A 210 7.29 -2.79 -15.69
C TYR A 210 5.90 -2.16 -15.91
N GLN A 211 4.83 -2.96 -15.99
CA GLN A 211 3.47 -2.46 -16.16
C GLN A 211 3.04 -1.61 -14.97
N ALA A 212 3.24 -2.09 -13.74
CA ALA A 212 2.92 -1.32 -12.53
C ALA A 212 3.69 0.01 -12.46
N TYR A 213 5.00 -0.02 -12.80
CA TYR A 213 5.82 1.19 -12.91
C TYR A 213 5.33 2.15 -14.01
N HIS A 214 4.93 1.64 -15.17
CA HIS A 214 4.40 2.45 -16.27
C HIS A 214 3.09 3.15 -15.89
N LEU A 215 2.20 2.46 -15.17
CA LEU A 215 0.98 3.07 -14.64
C LEU A 215 1.27 4.22 -13.66
N GLU A 216 2.24 4.04 -12.75
CA GLU A 216 2.67 5.10 -11.83
C GLU A 216 3.25 6.30 -12.58
N SER A 217 4.20 6.05 -13.47
CA SER A 217 5.02 7.10 -14.08
C SER A 217 4.24 7.90 -15.14
N GLU A 218 3.47 7.20 -15.99
CA GLU A 218 2.82 7.79 -17.16
C GLU A 218 1.33 8.06 -16.96
N ARG A 219 0.62 7.29 -16.13
CA ARG A 219 -0.85 7.44 -15.97
C ARG A 219 -1.28 8.11 -14.67
N ALA A 220 -0.57 7.92 -13.57
CA ALA A 220 -1.02 8.47 -12.29
C ALA A 220 -1.08 10.00 -12.31
N GLN A 221 -0.07 10.67 -12.87
CA GLN A 221 0.03 12.13 -13.09
C GLN A 221 -0.07 13.05 -11.85
N PHE A 222 -0.89 12.74 -10.87
CA PHE A 222 -1.06 13.39 -9.58
C PHE A 222 -1.15 12.31 -8.47
N PRO A 223 -1.22 12.68 -7.18
CA PRO A 223 -1.19 11.70 -6.09
C PRO A 223 -2.42 10.79 -6.08
N ARG A 224 -2.30 9.63 -6.75
CA ARG A 224 -3.28 8.53 -6.78
C ARG A 224 -2.57 7.21 -7.07
N ILE A 225 -3.31 6.11 -6.95
CA ILE A 225 -2.85 4.78 -7.35
C ILE A 225 -3.71 4.32 -8.53
N VAL A 226 -3.10 4.19 -9.71
CA VAL A 226 -3.77 3.71 -10.93
C VAL A 226 -3.84 2.19 -10.91
N VAL A 227 -4.97 1.65 -11.37
CA VAL A 227 -5.18 0.20 -11.50
C VAL A 227 -5.21 -0.16 -12.98
N GLY A 228 -4.42 -1.17 -13.35
CA GLY A 228 -4.29 -1.65 -14.72
C GLY A 228 -5.47 -2.47 -15.20
N ASP A 229 -5.69 -2.47 -16.52
CA ASP A 229 -6.79 -3.21 -17.15
C ASP A 229 -6.65 -4.72 -16.93
N GLU A 230 -5.43 -5.26 -16.91
CA GLU A 230 -5.19 -6.68 -16.66
C GLU A 230 -5.56 -7.07 -15.24
N PHE A 231 -5.31 -6.22 -14.24
CA PHE A 231 -5.77 -6.44 -12.88
C PHE A 231 -7.30 -6.50 -12.80
N CYS A 232 -8.00 -5.59 -13.47
CA CYS A 232 -9.45 -5.60 -13.53
C CYS A 232 -10.01 -6.84 -14.23
N LYS A 233 -9.42 -7.25 -15.37
CA LYS A 233 -9.78 -8.50 -16.06
C LYS A 233 -9.55 -9.71 -15.17
N TYR A 234 -8.44 -9.73 -14.44
CA TYR A 234 -8.15 -10.79 -13.47
C TYR A 234 -9.23 -10.87 -12.40
N LEU A 235 -9.63 -9.76 -11.78
CA LEU A 235 -10.72 -9.78 -10.79
C LEU A 235 -12.05 -10.28 -11.38
N VAL A 236 -12.37 -9.91 -12.62
CA VAL A 236 -13.55 -10.45 -13.33
C VAL A 236 -13.43 -11.95 -13.54
N SER A 237 -12.26 -12.47 -13.90
CA SER A 237 -12.04 -13.90 -14.04
C SER A 237 -12.22 -14.66 -12.71
N GLU A 238 -11.75 -14.08 -11.60
CA GLU A 238 -11.87 -14.63 -10.26
C GLU A 238 -13.32 -14.61 -9.75
N MET A 239 -14.09 -13.55 -10.05
CA MET A 239 -15.53 -13.47 -9.76
C MET A 239 -16.35 -14.52 -10.52
N ASN A 240 -15.90 -14.93 -11.70
CA ASN A 240 -16.56 -15.92 -12.55
C ASN A 240 -15.93 -17.32 -12.45
N TRP A 241 -15.01 -17.54 -11.51
CA TRP A 241 -14.28 -18.80 -11.38
C TRP A 241 -15.23 -20.01 -11.27
N PRO A 242 -15.10 -21.07 -12.08
CA PRO A 242 -16.09 -22.16 -12.13
C PRO A 242 -16.09 -23.05 -10.88
N GLY A 243 -17.19 -23.76 -10.66
CA GLY A 243 -17.37 -24.71 -9.56
C GLY A 243 -18.25 -24.20 -8.41
N ASN A 244 -18.56 -25.10 -7.49
CA ASN A 244 -19.49 -24.86 -6.36
C ASN A 244 -18.87 -25.19 -5.00
N SER A 245 -17.54 -25.34 -4.94
CA SER A 245 -16.84 -25.58 -3.68
C SER A 245 -16.94 -24.34 -2.76
N ILE A 246 -16.76 -24.54 -1.46
CA ILE A 246 -16.66 -23.43 -0.50
C ILE A 246 -15.51 -22.49 -0.89
N GLY A 247 -14.35 -23.03 -1.25
CA GLY A 247 -13.22 -22.24 -1.74
C GLY A 247 -13.57 -21.39 -2.97
N THR A 248 -14.35 -21.92 -3.91
CA THR A 248 -14.86 -21.17 -5.07
C THR A 248 -15.77 -20.02 -4.63
N MET A 249 -16.69 -20.25 -3.70
CA MET A 249 -17.56 -19.19 -3.18
C MET A 249 -16.75 -18.07 -2.50
N TYR A 250 -15.76 -18.42 -1.68
CA TYR A 250 -14.86 -17.45 -1.06
C TYR A 250 -14.04 -16.68 -2.09
N ARG A 251 -13.52 -17.36 -3.12
CA ARG A 251 -12.76 -16.74 -4.20
C ARG A 251 -13.59 -15.65 -4.90
N ARG A 252 -14.81 -15.99 -5.34
CA ARG A 252 -15.71 -15.05 -6.02
C ARG A 252 -16.08 -13.87 -5.12
N MET A 253 -16.37 -14.14 -3.85
CA MET A 253 -16.69 -13.10 -2.86
C MET A 253 -15.53 -12.11 -2.66
N TRP A 254 -14.32 -12.61 -2.41
CA TRP A 254 -13.14 -11.76 -2.22
C TRP A 254 -12.78 -10.98 -3.48
N ALA A 255 -12.93 -11.59 -4.66
CA ALA A 255 -12.73 -10.90 -5.93
C ALA A 255 -13.71 -9.73 -6.10
N LYS A 256 -14.97 -9.92 -5.72
CA LYS A 256 -15.96 -8.83 -5.71
C LYS A 256 -15.58 -7.73 -4.73
N GLU A 257 -15.23 -8.05 -3.49
CA GLU A 257 -14.80 -7.02 -2.52
C GLU A 257 -13.54 -6.29 -3.02
N CYS A 258 -12.59 -6.97 -3.66
CA CYS A 258 -11.43 -6.34 -4.31
C CYS A 258 -11.85 -5.38 -5.44
N ALA A 259 -12.84 -5.76 -6.26
CA ALA A 259 -13.35 -4.90 -7.32
C ALA A 259 -14.07 -3.66 -6.77
N ASP A 260 -14.73 -3.78 -5.61
CA ASP A 260 -15.42 -2.66 -4.95
C ASP A 260 -14.42 -1.59 -4.41
N TRP A 261 -13.12 -1.88 -4.35
CA TRP A 261 -12.07 -0.89 -4.06
C TRP A 261 -11.70 -0.02 -5.27
N ILE A 262 -12.15 -0.37 -6.48
CA ILE A 262 -11.74 0.29 -7.72
C ILE A 262 -12.85 1.23 -8.18
N MET A 263 -12.48 2.45 -8.54
CA MET A 263 -13.39 3.41 -9.16
C MET A 263 -12.83 3.92 -10.49
N THR A 264 -13.69 4.53 -11.30
CA THR A 264 -13.27 5.34 -12.44
C THR A 264 -13.15 6.79 -12.01
N ASP A 265 -11.96 7.36 -12.12
CA ASP A 265 -11.65 8.75 -11.81
C ASP A 265 -12.19 9.70 -12.90
N VAL A 266 -12.11 11.00 -12.64
CA VAL A 266 -12.68 12.06 -13.50
C VAL A 266 -12.13 12.08 -14.93
N ASP A 267 -10.96 11.50 -15.15
CA ASP A 267 -10.30 11.39 -16.45
C ASP A 267 -10.56 10.04 -17.16
N GLY A 268 -11.43 9.19 -16.60
CA GLY A 268 -11.72 7.85 -17.13
C GLY A 268 -10.73 6.77 -16.70
N THR A 269 -9.70 7.11 -15.91
CA THR A 269 -8.70 6.14 -15.43
C THR A 269 -9.24 5.34 -14.25
N GLN A 270 -8.99 4.03 -14.22
CA GLN A 270 -9.30 3.21 -13.05
C GLN A 270 -8.26 3.44 -11.94
N ILE A 271 -8.74 3.70 -10.73
CA ILE A 271 -7.90 3.98 -9.57
C ILE A 271 -8.36 3.20 -8.35
N LEU A 272 -7.44 2.99 -7.40
CA LEU A 272 -7.78 2.52 -6.06
C LEU A 272 -8.48 3.65 -5.31
N ASP A 273 -9.73 3.45 -4.91
CA ASP A 273 -10.57 4.42 -4.20
C ASP A 273 -10.18 4.50 -2.72
N TYR A 274 -9.00 5.06 -2.43
CA TYR A 274 -8.41 5.07 -1.10
C TYR A 274 -9.17 5.93 -0.08
N ALA A 275 -10.09 6.80 -0.48
CA ALA A 275 -11.05 7.50 0.38
C ALA A 275 -12.52 7.05 0.12
N GLY A 276 -12.72 5.90 -0.50
CA GLY A 276 -14.02 5.38 -0.91
C GLY A 276 -14.86 4.77 0.22
N PRO A 277 -16.07 4.27 -0.13
CA PRO A 277 -16.97 3.60 0.81
C PRO A 277 -16.32 2.40 1.52
N ILE A 278 -15.53 1.60 0.80
CA ILE A 278 -14.84 0.45 1.38
C ILE A 278 -13.76 0.91 2.37
N THR A 279 -12.99 1.96 2.05
CA THR A 279 -12.08 2.58 3.02
C THR A 279 -12.82 3.01 4.28
N LYS A 280 -13.97 3.70 4.19
CA LYS A 280 -14.74 4.11 5.38
C LYS A 280 -15.26 2.92 6.19
N LYS A 281 -15.74 1.88 5.50
CA LYS A 281 -16.21 0.62 6.13
C LYS A 281 -15.10 -0.03 6.94
N VAL A 282 -13.89 -0.09 6.39
CA VAL A 282 -12.76 -0.82 6.98
C VAL A 282 -11.96 0.05 7.96
N PHE A 283 -11.89 1.35 7.71
CA PHE A 283 -11.11 2.32 8.46
C PHE A 283 -11.96 3.52 8.94
N PRO A 284 -13.05 3.31 9.70
CA PRO A 284 -13.96 4.38 10.08
C PRO A 284 -13.28 5.51 10.88
N SER A 285 -12.19 5.19 11.60
CA SER A 285 -11.42 6.17 12.38
C SER A 285 -10.51 7.07 11.55
N LEU A 286 -10.39 6.87 10.23
CA LEU A 286 -9.59 7.73 9.34
C LEU A 286 -10.32 9.00 8.88
N GLN A 287 -11.49 9.32 9.44
CA GLN A 287 -12.22 10.55 9.09
C GLN A 287 -11.34 11.80 9.23
N ASN A 288 -10.57 11.91 10.32
CA ASN A 288 -9.63 13.01 10.51
C ASN A 288 -8.49 13.00 9.48
N SER A 289 -8.03 11.83 9.02
CA SER A 289 -7.02 11.74 7.96
C SER A 289 -7.56 12.23 6.62
N VAL A 290 -8.84 11.97 6.32
CA VAL A 290 -9.51 12.51 5.12
C VAL A 290 -9.55 14.04 5.18
N ASP A 291 -9.93 14.61 6.32
CA ASP A 291 -9.98 16.06 6.53
C ASP A 291 -8.60 16.71 6.38
N LEU A 292 -7.56 16.11 6.98
CA LEU A 292 -6.18 16.60 6.86
C LEU A 292 -5.65 16.52 5.44
N ALA A 293 -5.88 15.40 4.75
CA ALA A 293 -5.47 15.22 3.36
C ALA A 293 -6.19 16.22 2.43
N LEU A 294 -7.49 16.47 2.66
CA LEU A 294 -8.28 17.42 1.89
C LEU A 294 -7.74 18.85 2.04
N ASN A 295 -7.48 19.27 3.28
CA ASN A 295 -6.93 20.60 3.55
C ASN A 295 -5.54 20.76 2.93
N PHE A 296 -4.69 19.74 3.05
CA PHE A 296 -3.37 19.75 2.42
C PHE A 296 -3.45 19.89 0.89
N ALA A 297 -4.34 19.14 0.24
CA ALA A 297 -4.51 19.22 -1.22
C ALA A 297 -4.98 20.62 -1.66
N TYR A 298 -5.88 21.24 -0.88
CA TYR A 298 -6.33 22.62 -1.12
C TYR A 298 -5.21 23.64 -0.94
N GLU A 299 -4.43 23.55 0.15
CA GLU A 299 -3.30 24.43 0.44
C GLU A 299 -2.25 24.40 -0.68
N GLU A 300 -1.89 23.20 -1.15
CA GLU A 300 -0.92 23.06 -2.25
C GLU A 300 -1.50 23.54 -3.59
N TRP A 301 -2.77 23.28 -3.88
CA TRP A 301 -3.44 23.86 -5.05
C TRP A 301 -3.36 25.39 -5.05
N GLU A 302 -3.75 26.02 -3.95
CA GLU A 302 -3.78 27.47 -3.81
C GLU A 302 -2.37 28.08 -3.94
N LYS A 303 -1.39 27.46 -3.29
CA LYS A 303 0.03 27.83 -3.37
C LYS A 303 0.55 27.80 -4.80
N PHE A 304 0.39 26.70 -5.53
CA PHE A 304 0.89 26.60 -6.91
C PHE A 304 0.11 27.50 -7.88
N ARG A 305 -1.20 27.68 -7.63
CA ARG A 305 -2.02 28.64 -8.37
C ARG A 305 -1.50 30.07 -8.22
N MET A 306 -1.17 30.50 -7.01
CA MET A 306 -0.60 31.83 -6.74
C MET A 306 0.80 32.01 -7.35
N GLN A 307 1.59 30.94 -7.43
CA GLN A 307 2.92 30.94 -8.04
C GLN A 307 2.88 30.91 -9.58
N GLY A 308 1.71 30.70 -10.19
CA GLY A 308 1.58 30.55 -11.64
C GLY A 308 2.05 29.20 -12.19
N ASP A 309 2.30 28.21 -11.32
CA ASP A 309 2.63 26.84 -11.75
C ASP A 309 1.35 26.10 -12.13
N VAL A 310 0.91 26.31 -13.38
CA VAL A 310 -0.33 25.73 -13.93
C VAL A 310 -0.32 24.19 -13.85
N LYS A 311 0.85 23.56 -14.00
CA LYS A 311 0.96 22.09 -14.04
C LYS A 311 0.74 21.50 -12.65
N LEU A 312 1.43 22.00 -11.63
CA LEU A 312 1.25 21.51 -10.26
C LEU A 312 -0.10 21.94 -9.69
N ALA A 313 -0.56 23.17 -9.98
CA ALA A 313 -1.90 23.61 -9.60
C ALA A 313 -2.98 22.67 -10.16
N GLY A 314 -2.91 22.30 -11.45
CA GLY A 314 -3.85 21.37 -12.06
C GLY A 314 -3.86 19.99 -11.37
N ARG A 315 -2.67 19.45 -11.06
CA ARG A 315 -2.54 18.16 -10.36
C ARG A 315 -3.16 18.17 -8.96
N TYR A 316 -2.89 19.20 -8.18
CA TYR A 316 -3.47 19.33 -6.83
C TYR A 316 -4.94 19.67 -6.85
N TYR A 317 -5.44 20.37 -7.87
CA TYR A 317 -6.86 20.56 -8.08
C TYR A 317 -7.59 19.23 -8.28
N MET A 318 -7.03 18.31 -9.09
CA MET A 318 -7.61 16.97 -9.28
C MET A 318 -7.65 16.17 -7.96
N LEU A 319 -6.54 16.17 -7.21
CA LEU A 319 -6.49 15.53 -5.89
C LEU A 319 -7.51 16.11 -4.91
N TRP A 320 -7.57 17.45 -4.82
CA TRP A 320 -8.53 18.15 -3.96
C TRP A 320 -9.97 17.80 -4.34
N ASN A 321 -10.31 17.82 -5.63
CA ASN A 321 -11.65 17.50 -6.10
C ASN A 321 -12.05 16.05 -5.78
N TYR A 322 -11.14 15.08 -5.96
CA TYR A 322 -11.36 13.69 -5.54
C TYR A 322 -11.67 13.59 -4.04
N LEU A 323 -10.82 14.18 -3.19
CA LEU A 323 -10.99 14.15 -1.74
C LEU A 323 -12.25 14.90 -1.29
N ALA A 324 -12.58 16.04 -1.90
CA ALA A 324 -13.76 16.82 -1.56
C ALA A 324 -15.04 16.03 -1.88
N THR A 325 -15.08 15.41 -3.06
CA THR A 325 -16.19 14.54 -3.47
C THR A 325 -16.35 13.37 -2.51
N ARG A 326 -15.26 12.70 -2.14
CA ARG A 326 -15.29 11.59 -1.18
C ARG A 326 -15.67 12.05 0.22
N ARG A 327 -15.17 13.19 0.66
CA ARG A 327 -15.54 13.77 1.95
C ARG A 327 -17.03 14.03 2.03
N GLU A 328 -17.64 14.51 0.95
CA GLU A 328 -19.07 14.77 0.86
C GLU A 328 -19.93 13.52 0.77
N GLN A 329 -19.60 12.60 -0.13
CA GLN A 329 -20.44 11.44 -0.43
C GLN A 329 -20.28 10.30 0.58
N VAL A 330 -19.08 10.16 1.15
CA VAL A 330 -18.71 9.01 1.97
C VAL A 330 -18.51 9.40 3.42
N TRP A 331 -17.73 10.45 3.71
CA TRP A 331 -17.25 10.74 5.08
C TRP A 331 -18.01 11.85 5.82
N LYS A 332 -19.12 12.34 5.27
CA LYS A 332 -20.07 13.19 6.01
C LYS A 332 -20.65 12.47 7.22
#